data_AF-A0A4Y1Q2E9-F1
#
_entry.id   AF-A0A4Y1Q2E9-F1
#
_cell.length_a   1.000
_cell.length_b   1.000
_cell.length_c   1.000
_cell.angle_alpha   90.00
_cell.angle_beta   90.00
_cell.angle_gamma   90.00
#
_symmetry.space_group_name_H-M   'P 1'
#
loop_
_entity.id
_entity.type
_entity.pdbx_description
1 polymer ?
#
loop_
_entity_poly.entity_id
_entity_poly.type
_entity_poly.pdbx_seq_one_letter_code
_entity_poly.pdbx_strand_id
1 'polypeptide(L)' 'IHYISESIRCCGAGTAADTEFVTAMISSNMELHALSTGRKPRVVTAMTMLKQHLWRHQGQIGAALVLGGVDTTGPQL' A
#
# COMPACT_ATOMS: atom_id res chain seq x y z
N ILE A 1 5.62 -10.67 -4.55
CA ILE A 1 5.64 -9.92 -3.27
C ILE A 1 6.22 -8.56 -3.58
N HIS A 2 5.47 -7.50 -3.30
CA HIS A 2 5.82 -6.13 -3.65
C HIS A 2 6.23 -5.34 -2.40
N TYR A 3 7.21 -4.45 -2.59
CA TYR A 3 7.73 -3.57 -1.55
C TYR A 3 6.85 -2.32 -1.41
N ILE A 4 6.57 -1.89 -0.17
CA ILE A 4 5.89 -0.62 0.15
C ILE A 4 6.79 0.24 1.03
N SER A 5 7.34 -0.35 2.09
CA SER A 5 8.32 0.29 2.98
C SER A 5 9.17 -0.79 3.67
N GLU A 6 10.17 -0.36 4.45
CA GLU A 6 11.07 -1.29 5.18
C GLU A 6 10.31 -2.32 6.04
N SER A 7 9.16 -1.93 6.60
CA SER A 7 8.36 -2.77 7.50
C SER A 7 7.01 -3.21 6.93
N ILE A 8 6.70 -2.87 5.66
CA ILE A 8 5.40 -3.14 5.02
C ILE A 8 5.61 -3.78 3.64
N ARG A 9 4.92 -4.88 3.39
CA ARG A 9 4.91 -5.60 2.10
C ARG A 9 3.48 -5.86 1.63
N CYS A 10 3.31 -5.96 0.32
CA CYS A 10 2.02 -6.21 -0.30
C CYS A 10 2.09 -7.42 -1.24
N CYS A 11 1.03 -8.22 -1.27
CA CYS A 11 0.82 -9.27 -2.26
C CYS A 11 -0.40 -8.90 -3.09
N GLY A 12 -0.28 -8.96 -4.42
CA GLY A 12 -1.38 -8.70 -5.35
C GLY A 12 -1.86 -9.96 -6.04
N ALA A 13 -3.15 -9.97 -6.37
CA ALA A 13 -3.82 -10.92 -7.24
C ALA A 13 -4.72 -10.15 -8.22
N GLY A 14 -5.01 -10.73 -9.38
CA GLY A 14 -5.76 -10.09 -10.46
C GLY A 14 -4.87 -9.62 -11.60
N THR A 15 -5.19 -8.47 -12.20
CA THR A 15 -4.43 -7.92 -13.33
C THR A 15 -3.02 -7.56 -12.88
N ALA A 16 -2.01 -8.27 -13.37
CA ALA A 16 -0.62 -8.09 -12.92
C ALA A 16 -0.14 -6.63 -13.05
N ALA A 17 -0.45 -5.98 -14.18
CA ALA A 17 -0.11 -4.57 -14.39
C ALA A 17 -0.73 -3.66 -13.32
N ASP A 18 -2.04 -3.81 -13.05
CA ASP A 18 -2.73 -3.03 -12.01
C ASP A 18 -2.09 -3.22 -10.64
N THR A 19 -1.76 -4.46 -10.28
CA THR A 19 -1.13 -4.76 -8.98
C THR A 19 0.26 -4.12 -8.84
N GLU A 20 1.06 -4.13 -9.89
CA GLU A 20 2.39 -3.53 -9.90
C GLU A 20 2.32 -2.00 -9.86
N PHE A 21 1.48 -1.40 -10.71
CA PHE A 21 1.33 0.06 -10.79
C PHE A 21 0.76 0.64 -9.49
N VAL A 22 -0.32 0.05 -8.96
CA VAL A 22 -0.93 0.51 -7.71
C VAL A 22 0.07 0.36 -6.57
N THR A 23 0.79 -0.76 -6.49
CA THR A 23 1.77 -0.94 -5.41
C THR A 23 2.93 0.06 -5.51
N ALA A 24 3.49 0.26 -6.69
CA ALA A 24 4.57 1.23 -6.90
C ALA A 24 4.14 2.66 -6.53
N MET A 25 2.94 3.07 -6.96
CA MET A 25 2.36 4.38 -6.64
C MET A 25 2.21 4.56 -5.12
N ILE A 26 1.69 3.55 -4.42
CA ILE A 26 1.49 3.61 -2.98
C ILE A 26 2.82 3.60 -2.23
N SER A 27 3.81 2.84 -2.70
CA SER A 27 5.17 2.86 -2.16
C SER A 27 5.75 4.27 -2.20
N SER A 28 5.69 4.96 -3.36
CA SER A 28 6.20 6.32 -3.48
C SER A 28 5.43 7.33 -2.61
N ASN A 29 4.10 7.24 -2.56
CA ASN A 29 3.30 8.09 -1.69
C ASN A 29 3.60 7.88 -0.20
N MET A 30 3.88 6.63 0.18
CA MET A 30 4.23 6.30 1.56
C MET A 30 5.60 6.88 1.95
N GLU A 31 6.57 6.81 1.05
CA GLU A 31 7.89 7.40 1.24
C GLU A 31 7.81 8.92 1.37
N LEU A 32 7.06 9.58 0.47
CA LEU A 32 6.80 11.02 0.56
C LEU A 32 6.08 11.39 1.86
N HIS A 33 5.12 10.57 2.30
CA HIS A 33 4.43 10.78 3.58
C HIS A 33 5.38 10.64 4.78
N ALA A 34 6.30 9.67 4.75
CA ALA A 34 7.31 9.49 5.78
C ALA A 34 8.28 10.68 5.84
N LEU A 35 8.75 11.16 4.67
CA LEU A 35 9.61 12.33 4.56
C LEU A 35 8.90 13.61 5.04
N SER A 36 7.64 13.80 4.67
CA SER A 36 6.85 14.97 5.05
C SER A 36 6.50 15.00 6.54
N THR A 37 6.24 13.84 7.15
CA THR A 37 5.82 13.76 8.57
C THR A 37 6.97 13.51 9.53
N GLY A 38 8.13 13.05 9.04
CA GLY A 38 9.26 12.61 9.86
C GLY A 38 8.95 11.38 10.73
N ARG A 39 7.89 10.63 10.40
CA ARG A 39 7.43 9.47 11.16
C ARG A 39 7.55 8.20 10.32
N LYS A 40 7.73 7.06 11.01
CA LYS A 40 7.72 5.75 10.35
C LYS A 40 6.36 5.47 9.70
N PRO A 41 6.33 4.94 8.46
CA PRO A 41 5.11 4.48 7.81
C PRO A 41 4.25 3.58 8.69
N ARG A 42 2.93 3.73 8.58
CA ARG A 42 1.95 2.87 9.26
C ARG A 42 1.20 2.01 8.25
N VAL A 43 0.87 0.79 8.65
CA VAL A 43 0.14 -0.17 7.81
C VAL A 43 -1.26 0.37 7.47
N VAL A 44 -1.93 0.97 8.46
CA VAL A 44 -3.23 1.65 8.29
C VAL A 44 -3.18 2.78 7.25
N THR A 45 -2.06 3.50 7.16
CA THR A 45 -1.90 4.58 6.18
C THR A 45 -1.83 4.01 4.76
N ALA A 46 -1.07 2.92 4.55
CA ALA A 46 -0.99 2.23 3.26
C ALA A 46 -2.37 1.70 2.84
N MET A 47 -3.06 1.01 3.76
CA MET A 47 -4.40 0.49 3.55
C MET A 47 -5.39 1.61 3.17
N THR A 48 -5.28 2.77 3.81
CA THR A 48 -6.17 3.92 3.55
C THR A 48 -5.91 4.54 2.18
N MET A 49 -4.65 4.66 1.75
CA MET A 49 -4.32 5.14 0.41
C MET A 49 -4.81 4.14 -0.66
N LEU A 50 -4.61 2.84 -0.43
CA LEU A 50 -5.04 1.77 -1.32
C LEU A 50 -6.56 1.75 -1.50
N LYS A 51 -7.33 1.70 -0.40
CA LYS A 51 -8.79 1.62 -0.47
C LYS A 51 -9.39 2.84 -1.18
N GLN A 52 -8.84 4.03 -0.94
CA GLN A 52 -9.30 5.26 -1.58
C GLN A 52 -9.01 5.25 -3.09
N HIS A 53 -7.83 4.74 -3.48
CA HIS A 53 -7.47 4.61 -4.89
C HIS A 53 -8.39 3.61 -5.60
N LEU A 54 -8.54 2.39 -5.07
CA LEU A 54 -9.40 1.36 -5.67
C LEU A 54 -10.87 1.81 -5.73
N TRP A 55 -11.37 2.47 -4.69
CA TRP A 55 -12.74 2.99 -4.65
C TRP A 55 -12.98 4.07 -5.70
N ARG A 56 -12.02 4.98 -5.92
CA ARG A 56 -12.13 6.03 -6.96
C ARG A 56 -12.26 5.46 -8.36
N HIS A 57 -11.63 4.32 -8.63
CA HIS A 57 -11.69 3.64 -9.92
C HIS A 57 -12.90 2.68 -10.04
N GLN A 58 -13.78 2.61 -9.04
CA GLN A 58 -15.04 1.85 -9.07
C GLN A 58 -14.91 0.40 -9.60
N GLY A 59 -13.79 -0.27 -9.31
CA GLY A 59 -13.55 -1.65 -9.76
C GLY A 59 -13.01 -1.81 -11.19
N GLN A 60 -12.66 -0.72 -11.89
CA GLN A 60 -11.92 -0.80 -13.15
C GLN A 60 -10.51 -1.36 -12.96
N ILE A 61 -9.90 -1.09 -11.80
CA ILE A 61 -8.62 -1.66 -11.39
C ILE A 61 -8.89 -3.03 -10.79
N GLY A 62 -8.48 -4.07 -11.50
CA GLY A 62 -8.69 -5.47 -11.13
C GLY A 62 -7.62 -5.99 -10.19
N ALA A 63 -7.37 -5.31 -9.06
CA ALA A 63 -6.34 -5.68 -8.10
C ALA A 63 -6.94 -6.07 -6.75
N ALA A 64 -6.72 -7.32 -6.33
CA ALA A 64 -6.95 -7.79 -4.97
C ALA A 64 -5.61 -7.78 -4.23
N LEU A 65 -5.51 -6.98 -3.16
CA LEU A 65 -4.24 -6.72 -2.48
C LEU A 65 -4.33 -7.17 -1.01
N VAL A 66 -3.31 -7.91 -0.56
CA VAL A 66 -3.10 -8.29 0.84
C VAL A 66 -1.90 -7.51 1.35
N LEU A 67 -2.10 -6.67 2.36
CA LEU A 67 -1.07 -5.79 2.88
C LEU A 67 -0.67 -6.27 4.28
N GLY A 68 0.60 -6.65 4.46
CA GLY A 68 1.11 -7.10 5.74
C GLY A 68 2.29 -6.26 6.18
N GLY A 69 2.35 -5.94 7.47
CA GLY A 69 3.48 -5.19 8.01
C GLY A 69 3.48 -5.07 9.51
N VAL A 70 4.55 -4.49 10.03
CA VAL A 70 4.68 -4.17 11.45
C VAL A 70 4.93 -2.68 11.59
N ASP A 71 4.11 -2.02 12.39
CA ASP A 71 4.30 -0.61 12.74
C ASP A 71 4.28 -0.41 14.26
N THR A 72 4.27 0.85 14.71
CA THR A 72 4.28 1.20 16.15
C THR A 72 3.08 0.66 16.92
N THR A 73 2.00 0.26 16.24
CA THR A 73 0.81 -0.33 16.87
C THR A 73 0.86 -1.86 16.92
N GLY A 74 1.87 -2.48 16.31
CA GLY A 74 2.07 -3.93 16.29
C GLY A 74 2.00 -4.52 14.87
N PRO A 75 1.99 -5.86 14.76
CA PRO A 75 1.81 -6.56 13.50
C PRO A 75 0.37 -6.42 13.00
N GLN A 76 0.20 -6.14 11.72
CA GLN A 76 -1.09 -6.00 11.04
C GLN A 76 -1.09 -6.74 9.70
N LEU A 77 -2.26 -7.25 9.31
CA LEU A 77 -2.54 -7.96 8.06
C LEU A 77 -3.89 -7.48 7.51
#